data_AF-A0A7U7J343-F1
#
_entry.id   AF-A0A7U7J343-F1
#
_cell.length_a   1.000
_cell.length_b   1.000
_cell.length_c   1.000
_cell.angle_alpha   90.00
_cell.angle_beta   90.00
_cell.angle_gamma   90.00
#
_symmetry.space_group_name_H-M   'P 1'
#
loop_
_entity.id
_entity.type
_entity.pdbx_description
1 polymer ?
#
loop_
_entity_poly.entity_id
_entity_poly.type
_entity_poly.pdbx_seq_one_letter_code
_entity_poly.pdbx_strand_id
1 'polypeptide(L)'
;MKRRGLRRELSRTALGLPGKWNGHGADVAEQAQAGDFAAINRYCEGDVLNTFVLYLRWAYFSTRMTATGHNATVQNLLDYLERERDERQHLGEFMDRWQASQQPCPLFVNEPIGEPGPQPPDTHLRSEDVLP
;
A
#
# COMPACT_ATOMS: atom_id res chain seq x y z
N MET A 1 -23.36 18.15 15.74
CA MET A 1 -23.11 17.49 14.44
C MET A 1 -21.60 17.30 14.27
N LYS A 2 -21.05 16.14 14.66
CA LYS A 2 -19.60 15.85 14.59
C LYS A 2 -19.18 15.71 13.13
N ARG A 3 -18.26 16.56 12.66
CA ARG A 3 -17.61 16.43 11.36
C ARG A 3 -16.73 15.17 11.41
N ARG A 4 -17.21 14.06 10.85
CA ARG A 4 -16.46 12.81 10.72
C ARG A 4 -15.27 13.06 9.79
N GLY A 5 -14.07 12.66 10.21
CA GLY A 5 -12.81 12.78 9.48
C GLY A 5 -12.78 11.91 8.22
N LEU A 6 -13.53 12.30 7.19
CA LEU A 6 -13.86 11.47 6.03
C LEU A 6 -12.77 11.39 4.94
N ARG A 7 -11.59 12.00 5.09
CA ARG A 7 -10.71 12.25 3.94
C ARG A 7 -9.64 11.21 3.64
N ARG A 8 -9.27 10.32 4.58
CA ARG A 8 -8.19 9.31 4.37
C ARG A 8 -8.69 7.86 4.30
N GLU A 9 -9.81 7.54 4.94
CA GLU A 9 -10.41 6.20 4.88
C GLU A 9 -10.88 5.79 3.47
N LEU A 10 -11.40 6.74 2.68
CA LEU A 10 -12.07 6.42 1.40
C LEU A 10 -11.13 5.85 0.33
N SER A 11 -9.91 6.38 0.20
CA SER A 11 -8.93 5.92 -0.79
C SER A 11 -8.43 4.52 -0.50
N ARG A 12 -8.22 4.20 0.78
CA ARG A 12 -7.74 2.89 1.23
C ARG A 12 -8.81 1.81 1.07
N THR A 13 -10.06 2.12 1.44
CA THR A 13 -11.20 1.24 1.22
C THR A 13 -11.42 0.98 -0.26
N ALA A 14 -11.31 2.01 -1.12
CA ALA A 14 -11.46 1.85 -2.56
C ALA A 14 -10.41 0.92 -3.20
N LEU A 15 -9.22 0.82 -2.61
CA LEU A 15 -8.14 -0.08 -3.06
C LEU A 15 -8.18 -1.47 -2.42
N GLY A 16 -9.18 -1.77 -1.60
CA GLY A 16 -9.25 -3.07 -0.92
C GLY A 16 -8.18 -3.28 0.14
N LEU A 17 -7.55 -2.21 0.61
CA LEU A 17 -6.48 -2.31 1.58
C LEU A 17 -7.02 -2.63 2.98
N PRO A 18 -6.33 -3.45 3.79
CA PRO A 18 -6.83 -3.96 5.07
C PRO A 18 -7.18 -2.86 6.08
N GLY A 19 -6.31 -1.86 6.18
CA GLY A 19 -6.54 -0.67 6.96
C GLY A 19 -5.70 -0.38 8.15
N LYS A 20 -6.25 0.49 9.02
CA LYS A 20 -5.73 0.61 10.39
C LYS A 20 -6.27 -0.57 11.17
N TRP A 21 -5.66 -1.72 10.94
CA TRP A 21 -6.07 -2.96 11.57
C TRP A 21 -5.16 -3.35 12.75
N ASN A 22 -3.99 -2.70 12.88
CA ASN A 22 -3.06 -2.83 13.99
C ASN A 22 -2.77 -1.46 14.65
N GLY A 23 -3.79 -0.89 15.30
CA GLY A 23 -3.66 0.30 16.16
C GLY A 23 -4.05 1.64 15.51
N HIS A 24 -4.12 2.69 16.34
CA HIS A 24 -4.38 4.05 15.91
C HIS A 24 -3.23 5.00 16.27
N GLY A 25 -2.97 5.98 15.41
CA GLY A 25 -1.97 7.03 15.67
C GLY A 25 -2.24 7.86 16.94
N ALA A 26 -3.46 7.80 17.47
CA ALA A 26 -3.82 8.41 18.76
C ALA A 26 -3.18 7.66 19.95
N ASP A 27 -2.90 6.37 19.80
CA ASP A 27 -2.41 5.49 20.86
C ASP A 27 -0.88 5.50 20.96
N VAL A 28 -0.18 6.08 19.96
CA VAL A 28 1.29 6.09 19.88
C VAL A 28 1.93 6.76 21.09
N ALA A 29 1.35 7.84 21.59
CA ALA A 29 1.90 8.55 22.75
C ALA A 29 1.83 7.69 24.02
N GLU A 30 0.72 6.99 24.22
CA GLU A 30 0.52 6.07 25.35
C GLU A 30 1.39 4.82 25.22
N GLN A 31 1.48 4.24 24.03
CA GLN A 31 2.36 3.10 23.72
C GLN A 31 3.83 3.43 23.93
N ALA A 32 4.28 4.63 23.55
CA ALA A 32 5.64 5.08 23.77
C ALA A 32 5.94 5.24 25.26
N GLN A 33 4.99 5.78 26.03
CA GLN A 33 5.12 5.92 27.47
C GLN A 33 5.12 4.56 28.19
N ALA A 34 4.39 3.58 27.66
CA ALA A 34 4.39 2.20 28.12
C ALA A 34 5.61 1.37 27.65
N GLY A 35 6.45 1.93 26.76
CA GLY A 35 7.62 1.25 26.19
C GLY A 35 7.29 0.19 25.13
N ASP A 36 6.06 0.14 24.62
CA ASP A 36 5.62 -0.81 23.59
C ASP A 36 5.95 -0.30 22.18
N PHE A 37 7.24 -0.21 21.88
CA PHE A 37 7.72 0.18 20.54
C PHE A 37 7.40 -0.86 19.48
N ALA A 38 7.17 -2.13 19.88
CA ALA A 38 6.77 -3.16 18.95
C ALA A 38 5.38 -2.86 18.35
N ALA A 39 4.43 -2.40 19.16
CA ALA A 39 3.13 -1.94 18.67
C ALA A 39 3.23 -0.74 17.73
N ILE A 40 4.09 0.23 18.07
CA ILE A 40 4.33 1.41 17.22
C ILE A 40 4.92 1.00 15.87
N ASN A 41 5.91 0.10 15.85
CA ASN A 41 6.52 -0.38 14.62
C ASN A 41 5.50 -1.09 13.73
N ARG A 42 4.68 -1.99 14.30
CA ARG A 42 3.59 -2.66 13.55
C ARG A 42 2.63 -1.66 12.92
N TYR A 43 2.26 -0.61 13.64
CA TYR A 43 1.40 0.47 13.13
C TYR A 43 2.06 1.23 11.97
N CYS A 44 3.30 1.67 12.16
CA CYS A 44 4.05 2.43 11.15
C CYS A 44 4.26 1.63 9.87
N GLU A 45 4.59 0.34 9.99
CA GLU A 45 4.76 -0.56 8.85
C GLU A 45 3.47 -0.74 8.06
N GLY A 46 2.33 -0.88 8.74
CA GLY A 46 1.02 -0.94 8.10
C GLY A 46 0.68 0.35 7.32
N ASP A 47 0.99 1.52 7.87
CA ASP A 47 0.77 2.80 7.18
C ASP A 47 1.70 2.96 5.96
N VAL A 48 2.95 2.48 6.04
CA VAL A 48 3.88 2.45 4.89
C VAL A 48 3.34 1.55 3.78
N LEU A 49 2.91 0.33 4.10
CA LEU A 49 2.35 -0.61 3.12
C LEU A 49 1.10 -0.04 2.44
N ASN A 50 0.17 0.51 3.22
CA ASN A 50 -1.04 1.15 2.68
C ASN A 50 -0.70 2.30 1.73
N THR A 51 0.27 3.15 2.11
CA THR A 51 0.69 4.30 1.30
C THR A 51 1.42 3.87 0.04
N PHE A 52 2.25 2.83 0.12
CA PHE A 52 2.98 2.28 -1.02
C PHE A 52 2.03 1.71 -2.07
N VAL A 53 1.04 0.90 -1.69
CA VAL A 53 0.06 0.36 -2.64
C VAL A 53 -0.79 1.46 -3.27
N LEU A 54 -1.17 2.48 -2.49
CA LEU A 54 -1.85 3.67 -3.02
C LEU A 54 -1.00 4.39 -4.06
N TYR A 55 0.30 4.55 -3.79
CA TYR A 55 1.26 5.12 -4.72
C TYR A 55 1.38 4.31 -6.02
N LEU A 56 1.48 2.97 -5.94
CA LEU A 56 1.53 2.11 -7.12
C LEU A 56 0.30 2.35 -8.02
N ARG A 57 -0.89 2.42 -7.42
CA ARG A 57 -2.11 2.68 -8.19
C ARG A 57 -2.10 4.07 -8.83
N TRP A 58 -1.69 5.09 -8.08
CA TRP A 58 -1.60 6.45 -8.59
C TRP A 58 -0.57 6.58 -9.73
N ALA A 59 0.59 5.94 -9.60
CA ALA A 59 1.64 5.96 -10.62
C ALA A 59 1.17 5.27 -11.92
N TYR A 60 0.43 4.16 -11.80
CA TYR A 60 -0.22 3.52 -12.94
C TYR A 60 -1.26 4.45 -13.61
N PHE A 61 -2.17 5.05 -12.85
CA PHE A 61 -3.18 5.97 -13.41
C PHE A 61 -2.59 7.25 -13.99
N SER A 62 -1.43 7.68 -13.50
CA SER A 62 -0.72 8.85 -14.00
C SER A 62 0.18 8.52 -15.19
N THR A 63 0.10 7.30 -15.75
CA THR A 63 0.93 6.81 -16.87
C THR A 63 2.44 6.82 -16.60
N ARG A 64 2.83 6.97 -15.32
CA ARG A 64 4.23 6.93 -14.85
C ARG A 64 4.73 5.51 -14.60
N MET A 65 3.83 4.53 -14.67
CA MET A 65 4.15 3.11 -14.52
C MET A 65 3.27 2.30 -15.47
N THR A 66 3.85 1.33 -16.17
CA THR A 66 3.08 0.42 -17.05
C THR A 66 2.28 -0.60 -16.24
N ALA A 67 1.29 -1.22 -16.89
CA ALA A 67 0.53 -2.33 -16.30
C ALA A 67 1.46 -3.48 -15.87
N THR A 68 2.40 -3.87 -16.73
CA THR A 68 3.39 -4.91 -16.44
C THR A 68 4.29 -4.51 -15.26
N GLY A 69 4.79 -3.27 -15.22
CA GLY A 69 5.60 -2.77 -14.11
C GLY A 69 4.84 -2.70 -12.79
N HIS A 70 3.56 -2.30 -12.83
CA HIS A 70 2.67 -2.34 -11.67
C HIS A 70 2.51 -3.78 -11.16
N ASN A 71 2.15 -4.72 -12.04
CA ASN A 71 1.89 -6.11 -11.69
C ASN A 71 3.15 -6.81 -11.14
N ALA A 72 4.31 -6.58 -11.76
CA ALA A 72 5.59 -7.08 -11.25
C ALA A 72 5.92 -6.53 -9.86
N THR A 73 5.67 -5.23 -9.62
CA THR A 73 5.92 -4.62 -8.31
C THR A 73 4.96 -5.13 -7.24
N VAL A 74 3.68 -5.33 -7.58
CA VAL A 74 2.69 -5.96 -6.68
C VAL A 74 3.10 -7.39 -6.35
N GLN A 75 3.53 -8.18 -7.34
CA GLN A 75 3.99 -9.54 -7.09
C GLN A 75 5.22 -9.57 -6.17
N ASN A 76 6.23 -8.74 -6.45
CA ASN A 76 7.41 -8.62 -5.60
C ASN A 76 7.07 -8.25 -4.15
N LEU A 77 6.05 -7.39 -3.95
CA LEU A 77 5.57 -7.04 -2.62
C LEU A 77 4.90 -8.23 -1.93
N LEU A 78 4.06 -9.00 -2.64
CA LEU A 78 3.45 -10.21 -2.08
C LEU A 78 4.50 -11.25 -1.70
N ASP A 79 5.51 -11.46 -2.55
CA ASP A 79 6.61 -12.39 -2.28
C ASP A 79 7.44 -11.95 -1.07
N TYR A 80 7.65 -10.63 -0.90
CA TYR A 80 8.27 -10.07 0.29
C TYR A 80 7.44 -10.36 1.55
N LEU A 81 6.14 -10.05 1.52
CA LEU A 81 5.25 -10.22 2.67
C LEU A 81 5.15 -11.69 3.09
N GLU A 82 5.11 -12.61 2.13
CA GLU A 82 5.04 -14.04 2.40
C GLU A 82 6.33 -14.56 3.01
N ARG A 83 7.50 -14.12 2.51
CA ARG A 83 8.79 -14.50 3.09
C ARG A 83 8.95 -14.04 4.54
N GLU A 84 8.43 -12.86 4.88
CA GLU A 84 8.61 -12.26 6.20
C GLU A 84 7.53 -12.68 7.21
N ARG A 85 6.50 -13.42 6.76
CA ARG A 85 5.34 -13.82 7.58
C ARG A 85 5.74 -14.53 8.87
N ASP A 86 6.71 -15.43 8.82
CA ASP A 86 7.06 -16.27 9.97
C ASP A 86 7.67 -15.46 11.12
N GLU A 87 8.51 -14.48 10.79
CA GLU A 87 9.16 -13.61 11.76
C GLU A 87 8.27 -12.43 12.15
N ARG A 88 7.44 -11.95 11.22
CA ARG A 88 6.63 -10.74 11.33
C ARG A 88 5.18 -11.05 10.93
N GLN A 89 4.49 -11.77 11.82
CA GLN A 89 3.13 -12.28 11.60
C GLN A 89 2.15 -11.20 11.11
N HIS A 90 2.31 -9.96 11.56
CA HIS A 90 1.44 -8.86 11.13
C HIS A 90 1.58 -8.52 9.64
N LEU A 91 2.73 -8.79 9.01
CA LEU A 91 2.89 -8.61 7.56
C LEU A 91 2.10 -9.66 6.77
N GLY A 92 2.08 -10.90 7.26
CA GLY A 92 1.26 -11.97 6.69
C GLY A 92 -0.24 -11.66 6.82
N GLU A 93 -0.68 -11.20 7.99
CA GLU A 93 -2.07 -10.77 8.21
C GLU A 93 -2.48 -9.59 7.30
N PHE A 94 -1.57 -8.66 7.00
CA PHE A 94 -1.81 -7.60 6.01
C PHE A 94 -2.05 -8.21 4.63
N MET A 95 -1.16 -9.13 4.20
CA MET A 95 -1.28 -9.80 2.90
C MET A 95 -2.59 -10.57 2.77
N ASP A 96 -2.96 -11.36 3.78
CA ASP A 96 -4.18 -12.17 3.78
C ASP A 96 -5.43 -11.29 3.64
N ARG A 97 -5.50 -10.21 4.42
CA ARG A 97 -6.61 -9.26 4.35
C ARG A 97 -6.66 -8.52 3.01
N TRP A 98 -5.50 -8.22 2.42
CA TRP A 98 -5.44 -7.54 1.13
C TRP A 98 -5.91 -8.47 0.00
N GLN A 99 -5.51 -9.73 0.02
CA GLN A 99 -5.95 -10.75 -0.95
C GLN A 99 -7.42 -11.13 -0.79
N ALA A 100 -7.92 -11.20 0.45
CA ALA A 100 -9.33 -11.51 0.72
C ALA A 100 -10.29 -10.37 0.36
N SER A 101 -9.79 -9.15 0.15
CA SER A 101 -10.64 -7.99 -0.11
C SER A 101 -11.44 -8.13 -1.40
N GLN A 102 -12.76 -7.98 -1.28
CA GLN A 102 -13.74 -8.01 -2.38
C GLN A 102 -14.07 -6.60 -2.93
N GLN A 103 -13.29 -5.59 -2.57
CA GLN A 103 -13.47 -4.20 -3.04
C GLN A 103 -13.20 -4.08 -4.56
N PRO A 104 -13.75 -3.06 -5.25
CA PRO A 104 -13.81 -3.02 -6.71
C PRO A 104 -12.47 -2.86 -7.43
N CYS A 105 -11.36 -2.69 -6.72
CA CYS A 105 -10.04 -2.53 -7.31
C CYS A 105 -9.24 -3.83 -7.22
N PRO A 106 -9.03 -4.54 -8.35
CA PRO A 106 -8.25 -5.78 -8.35
C PRO A 106 -6.79 -5.50 -7.99
N LEU A 107 -6.15 -6.46 -7.30
CA LEU A 107 -4.73 -6.43 -6.94
C LEU A 107 -3.83 -6.16 -8.16
N PHE A 108 -4.07 -6.90 -9.24
CA PHE A 108 -3.41 -6.73 -10.52
C PHE A 108 -4.24 -5.88 -11.47
N VAL A 109 -3.58 -5.14 -12.36
CA VAL A 109 -4.23 -4.37 -13.43
C VAL A 109 -4.21 -5.15 -14.73
N ASN A 110 -5.22 -4.90 -15.58
CA ASN A 110 -5.26 -5.49 -16.92
C ASN A 110 -4.09 -4.96 -17.75
N GLU A 111 -3.35 -5.88 -18.36
CA GLU A 111 -2.33 -5.53 -19.33
C GLU A 111 -2.99 -5.25 -20.69
N PRO A 112 -2.56 -4.20 -21.41
CA PRO A 112 -3.11 -3.91 -22.73
C PRO A 112 -2.83 -5.07 -23.69
N ILE A 113 -3.82 -5.41 -24.52
CA ILE A 113 -3.66 -6.42 -25.57
C ILE A 113 -2.87 -5.79 -26.72
N GLY A 114 -1.56 -6.01 -26.74
CA GLY A 114 -0.62 -5.48 -27.73
C GLY A 114 0.76 -5.22 -27.12
N GLU A 115 1.80 -5.02 -27.93
CA GLU A 115 3.09 -4.63 -27.38
C GLU A 115 2.96 -3.29 -26.65
N PRO A 116 3.48 -3.16 -25.41
CA PRO A 116 3.51 -1.87 -24.75
C PRO A 116 4.23 -0.88 -25.67
N GLY A 117 3.54 0.20 -26.05
CA GLY A 117 4.15 1.28 -26.82
C GLY A 117 5.44 1.73 -26.12
N PRO A 118 6.46 2.19 -26.88
CA PRO A 118 7.77 2.49 -26.34
C PRO A 118 7.65 3.35 -25.09
N GLN A 119 8.04 2.77 -23.96
CA GLN A 119 8.08 3.49 -22.70
C GLN A 119 9.11 4.61 -22.83
N PRO A 120 8.75 5.87 -22.53
CA PRO A 120 9.74 6.94 -22.49
C PRO A 120 10.85 6.55 -21.50
N PRO A 121 12.12 6.82 -21.83
CA PRO A 121 13.27 6.42 -21.00
C PRO A 121 13.19 6.94 -19.56
N ASP A 122 12.39 7.99 -19.32
CA ASP A 122 12.10 8.57 -18.01
C ASP A 122 10.87 7.94 -17.32
N THR A 123 10.61 6.64 -17.51
CA THR A 123 9.52 5.98 -16.76
C THR A 123 9.90 5.65 -15.30
N HIS A 124 11.15 5.90 -14.90
CA HIS A 124 11.52 5.89 -13.49
C HIS A 124 11.16 7.24 -12.88
N LEU A 125 10.31 7.25 -11.85
CA LEU A 125 10.03 8.47 -11.08
C LEU A 125 11.35 9.06 -10.58
N ARG A 126 11.64 10.28 -11.01
CA ARG A 126 12.74 11.06 -10.46
C ARG A 126 12.30 11.56 -9.09
N SER A 127 13.22 11.63 -8.13
CA SER A 127 12.90 12.16 -6.79
C SER A 127 12.31 13.58 -6.85
N GLU A 128 12.67 14.34 -7.88
CA GLU A 128 12.16 15.70 -8.18
C GLU A 128 10.69 15.73 -8.61
N ASP A 129 10.13 14.61 -9.08
CA ASP A 129 8.73 14.52 -9.50
C ASP A 129 7.74 14.29 -8.35
N VAL A 130 8.26 14.06 -7.14
CA VAL A 130 7.50 13.72 -5.92
C VAL A 130 7.65 14.78 -4.84
N LEU A 131 8.76 15.51 -4.85
CA LEU A 131 9.07 16.54 -3.87
C LEU A 131 8.78 17.94 -4.46
N PRO A 132 8.09 18.83 -3.73
CA PRO A 132 7.79 20.20 -4.19
C PRO A 132 9.03 21.11 -4.24
#